data_AF-A0A9P0NLZ4-F1
#
_entry.id   AF-A0A9P0NLZ4-F1
#
_cell.length_a   1.000
_cell.length_b   1.000
_cell.length_c   1.000
_cell.angle_alpha   90.00
_cell.angle_beta   90.00
_cell.angle_gamma   90.00
#
_symmetry.space_group_name_H-M   'P 1'
#
loop_
_entity.id
_entity.type
_entity.pdbx_description
1 polymer ?
#
loop_
_entity_poly.entity_id
_entity_poly.type
_entity_poly.pdbx_seq_one_letter_code
_entity_poly.pdbx_strand_id
1 'polypeptide(L)'
;MLLLLMLPIVQLIHGLDVSKFVPKVSADNSPCKSCKILIQSFEKGLERTKNGHFGGGNTAWEEKNLLTYSKSEIRFVEIHDSLCTELSQDQDMCFHLSSEHEHHLKEWWTDGRQEDLYQWFCVDKLKVCCPPKHYGPECLPCTGYPNVCNSHGTCKGDGTRKGNGSCKCKNGYEGTNCDHCADNYFVILKNNTFTCEKCHKSCKDSCKTSGPKGCNECKDGWVYMGEGEGCVDVDECLEQDVCTSQQFCVNNDGSYSCLSCDPSCTDCYGDGNDMCYNCASGYIMKDRKCIGRFVFLVKFFIF
;
A
#
# COMPACT_ATOMS: atom_id res chain seq x y z
N MET A 1 4.46 -1.68 -77.77
CA MET A 1 5.19 -2.70 -76.99
C MET A 1 4.82 -2.46 -75.52
N LEU A 2 4.03 -3.39 -74.95
CA LEU A 2 3.66 -3.58 -73.52
C LEU A 2 3.01 -2.38 -72.81
N LEU A 3 1.78 -2.35 -72.29
CA LEU A 3 0.86 -3.36 -71.72
C LEU A 3 1.47 -4.24 -70.61
N LEU A 4 0.81 -4.21 -69.42
CA LEU A 4 1.10 -4.86 -68.12
C LEU A 4 2.04 -4.00 -67.24
N LEU A 5 1.63 -3.47 -66.09
CA LEU A 5 1.12 -4.19 -64.91
C LEU A 5 0.19 -3.31 -64.05
N MET A 6 -1.02 -3.82 -63.84
CA MET A 6 -2.01 -3.34 -62.86
C MET A 6 -1.68 -3.89 -61.46
N LEU A 7 -1.86 -3.06 -60.43
CA LEU A 7 -2.21 -3.36 -59.02
C LEU A 7 -1.49 -4.52 -58.29
N PRO A 8 -0.85 -4.26 -57.14
CA PRO A 8 -1.66 -4.26 -55.91
C PRO A 8 -1.13 -3.29 -54.83
N ILE A 9 -1.77 -2.13 -54.64
CA ILE A 9 -1.61 -1.34 -53.39
C ILE A 9 -2.98 -0.92 -52.85
N VAL A 10 -4.02 -1.71 -53.13
CA VAL A 10 -5.34 -1.56 -52.50
C VAL A 10 -5.62 -2.79 -51.64
N GLN A 11 -4.75 -3.08 -50.68
CA GLN A 11 -5.01 -4.02 -49.57
C GLN A 11 -4.23 -3.65 -48.31
N LEU A 12 -4.20 -2.38 -47.89
CA LEU A 12 -3.65 -2.01 -46.57
C LEU A 12 -4.32 -0.79 -45.91
N ILE A 13 -5.54 -0.42 -46.30
CA ILE A 13 -6.31 0.68 -45.64
C ILE A 13 -7.61 0.18 -44.99
N HIS A 14 -7.74 -1.12 -44.75
CA HIS A 14 -8.79 -1.68 -43.88
C HIS A 14 -8.12 -2.44 -42.75
N GLY A 15 -7.61 -1.72 -41.76
CA GLY A 15 -6.92 -2.32 -40.62
C GLY A 15 -6.54 -1.36 -39.50
N LEU A 16 -6.67 -0.05 -39.68
CA LEU A 16 -6.64 0.88 -38.56
C LEU A 16 -8.06 0.99 -38.00
N ASP A 17 -8.36 0.06 -37.10
CA ASP A 17 -9.45 0.22 -36.15
C ASP A 17 -9.15 1.46 -35.30
N VAL A 18 -9.72 2.61 -35.69
CA VAL A 18 -9.59 3.90 -35.00
C VAL A 18 -10.07 3.80 -33.54
N SER A 19 -10.86 2.77 -33.19
CA SER A 19 -11.25 2.52 -31.80
C SER A 19 -10.08 2.05 -30.91
N LYS A 20 -8.95 1.62 -31.48
CA LYS A 20 -7.71 1.29 -30.72
C LYS A 20 -6.82 2.49 -30.44
N PHE A 21 -7.04 3.62 -31.12
CA PHE A 21 -6.37 4.90 -30.85
C PHE A 21 -7.19 5.85 -29.97
N VAL A 22 -8.40 5.44 -29.56
CA VAL A 22 -9.05 6.06 -28.41
C VAL A 22 -8.27 5.60 -27.18
N PRO A 23 -7.54 6.49 -26.48
CA PRO A 23 -6.98 6.13 -25.20
C PRO A 23 -8.13 5.59 -24.36
N LYS A 24 -7.99 4.38 -23.80
CA LYS A 24 -8.89 3.95 -22.74
C LYS A 24 -8.86 5.05 -21.69
N VAL A 25 -9.91 5.87 -21.66
CA VAL A 25 -10.13 6.86 -20.61
C VAL A 25 -9.96 6.09 -19.31
N SER A 26 -8.92 6.45 -18.56
CA SER A 26 -8.59 5.83 -17.29
C SER A 26 -9.85 5.76 -16.45
N ALA A 27 -10.14 4.57 -15.92
CA ALA A 27 -11.40 4.19 -15.34
C ALA A 27 -11.69 4.80 -13.94
N ASP A 28 -11.28 6.04 -13.68
CA ASP A 28 -11.63 6.78 -12.45
C ASP A 28 -11.75 8.30 -12.66
N ASN A 29 -12.44 8.71 -13.72
CA ASN A 29 -12.80 10.12 -13.96
C ASN A 29 -14.13 10.43 -13.25
N SER A 30 -14.13 10.47 -11.91
CA SER A 30 -15.34 10.84 -11.16
C SER A 30 -15.41 12.37 -10.93
N PRO A 31 -16.57 13.03 -11.17
CA PRO A 31 -16.72 14.47 -10.91
C PRO A 31 -16.39 14.88 -9.47
N CYS A 32 -16.66 13.99 -8.50
CA CYS A 32 -16.29 14.22 -7.11
C CYS A 32 -14.77 14.25 -6.90
N LYS A 33 -14.00 13.39 -7.60
CA LYS A 33 -12.54 13.39 -7.53
C LYS A 33 -11.97 14.72 -8.01
N SER A 34 -12.43 15.23 -9.16
CA SER A 34 -12.04 16.56 -9.64
C SER A 34 -12.35 17.67 -8.65
N CYS A 35 -13.54 17.63 -8.05
CA CYS A 35 -13.93 18.61 -7.04
C CYS A 35 -13.02 18.55 -5.82
N LYS A 36 -12.74 17.35 -5.27
CA LYS A 36 -11.81 17.16 -4.16
C LYS A 36 -10.41 17.71 -4.48
N ILE A 37 -9.89 17.44 -5.68
CA ILE A 37 -8.58 17.93 -6.12
C ILE A 37 -8.56 19.46 -6.20
N LEU A 38 -9.62 20.07 -6.77
CA LEU A 38 -9.74 21.53 -6.86
C LEU A 38 -9.75 22.17 -5.46
N ILE A 39 -10.56 21.63 -4.52
CA ILE A 39 -10.61 22.14 -3.15
C ILE A 39 -9.26 21.99 -2.44
N GLN A 40 -8.59 20.85 -2.57
CA GLN A 40 -7.24 20.66 -2.02
C GLN A 40 -6.24 21.67 -2.59
N SER A 41 -6.33 21.98 -3.89
CA SER A 41 -5.49 23.00 -4.50
C SER A 41 -5.81 24.40 -3.97
N PHE A 42 -7.09 24.69 -3.71
CA PHE A 42 -7.53 25.97 -3.17
C PHE A 42 -7.07 26.17 -1.72
N GLU A 43 -7.17 25.14 -0.89
CA GLU A 43 -6.65 25.13 0.49
C GLU A 43 -5.14 25.35 0.53
N LYS A 44 -4.39 24.70 -0.38
CA LYS A 44 -2.95 24.98 -0.54
C LYS A 44 -2.68 26.44 -0.93
N GLY A 45 -3.49 27.02 -1.82
CA GLY A 45 -3.40 28.42 -2.20
C GLY A 45 -3.68 29.37 -1.02
N LEU A 46 -4.69 29.05 -0.19
CA LEU A 46 -4.98 29.77 1.05
C LEU A 46 -3.76 29.78 1.99
N GLU A 47 -3.13 28.60 2.19
CA GLU A 47 -1.95 28.46 3.03
C GLU A 47 -0.74 29.20 2.48
N ARG A 48 -0.51 29.14 1.17
CA ARG A 48 0.62 29.82 0.52
C ARG A 48 0.50 31.35 0.62
N THR A 49 -0.71 31.88 0.51
CA THR A 49 -0.98 33.32 0.56
C THR A 49 -1.28 33.85 1.97
N LYS A 50 -1.26 33.02 3.02
CA LYS A 50 -1.71 33.43 4.36
C LYS A 50 -0.96 34.62 4.96
N ASN A 51 0.32 34.76 4.60
CA ASN A 51 1.21 35.82 5.07
C ASN A 51 1.44 36.92 4.00
N GLY A 52 0.61 36.95 2.95
CA GLY A 52 0.71 37.94 1.88
C GLY A 52 0.27 39.34 2.29
N HIS A 53 0.57 40.31 1.43
CA HIS A 53 0.20 41.72 1.56
C HIS A 53 -0.08 42.31 0.17
N PHE A 54 -0.64 43.53 0.11
CA PHE A 54 -1.04 44.18 -1.15
C PHE A 54 0.10 44.60 -2.09
N GLY A 55 1.36 44.26 -1.77
CA GLY A 55 2.53 44.62 -2.58
C GLY A 55 2.90 46.12 -2.57
N GLY A 56 2.15 46.98 -1.87
CA GLY A 56 2.38 48.42 -1.72
C GLY A 56 3.03 48.80 -0.37
N GLY A 57 3.75 49.92 -0.33
CA GLY A 57 4.46 50.38 0.88
C GLY A 57 3.56 50.87 2.02
N ASN A 58 4.15 50.92 3.23
CA ASN A 58 3.55 51.31 4.52
C ASN A 58 2.22 50.59 4.87
N THR A 59 2.36 49.35 5.33
CA THR A 59 1.31 48.47 5.89
C THR A 59 0.38 49.16 6.91
N ALA A 60 0.90 50.09 7.72
CA ALA A 60 0.10 50.80 8.73
C ALA A 60 -0.95 51.78 8.17
N TRP A 61 -0.74 52.33 6.97
CA TRP A 61 -1.75 53.16 6.30
C TRP A 61 -2.79 52.30 5.59
N GLU A 62 -2.36 51.16 5.03
CA GLU A 62 -3.21 50.20 4.33
C GLU A 62 -4.19 49.49 5.28
N GLU A 63 -3.74 49.05 6.46
CA GLU A 63 -4.60 48.41 7.47
C GLU A 63 -5.72 49.31 8.00
N LYS A 64 -5.55 50.64 7.92
CA LYS A 64 -6.52 51.62 8.43
C LYS A 64 -7.54 52.07 7.39
N ASN A 65 -7.25 51.92 6.10
CA ASN A 65 -8.04 52.48 5.01
C ASN A 65 -8.52 51.46 3.97
N LEU A 66 -7.99 50.23 3.96
CA LEU A 66 -8.35 49.19 2.99
C LEU A 66 -8.98 47.97 3.66
N LEU A 67 -9.70 47.17 2.86
CA LEU A 67 -10.12 45.82 3.24
C LEU A 67 -8.88 44.98 3.59
N THR A 68 -8.99 44.09 4.57
CA THR A 68 -7.89 43.19 4.94
C THR A 68 -7.49 42.31 3.75
N TYR A 69 -6.19 42.23 3.43
CA TYR A 69 -5.67 41.36 2.35
C TYR A 69 -6.22 39.93 2.44
N SER A 70 -6.43 39.44 3.66
CA SER A 70 -6.97 38.10 3.93
C SER A 70 -8.35 37.80 3.31
N LYS A 71 -9.11 38.84 2.93
CA LYS A 71 -10.44 38.78 2.28
C LYS A 71 -10.50 39.57 0.96
N SER A 72 -9.37 40.07 0.46
CA SER A 72 -9.35 40.92 -0.73
C SER A 72 -9.56 40.12 -2.03
N GLU A 73 -10.03 40.79 -3.07
CA GLU A 73 -10.13 40.21 -4.42
C GLU A 73 -8.75 39.87 -5.00
N ILE A 74 -7.73 40.67 -4.67
CA ILE A 74 -6.34 40.43 -5.09
C ILE A 74 -5.86 39.07 -4.58
N ARG A 75 -6.07 38.77 -3.30
CA ARG A 75 -5.69 37.47 -2.73
C ARG A 75 -6.45 36.32 -3.40
N PHE A 76 -7.72 36.51 -3.75
CA PHE A 76 -8.48 35.50 -4.49
C PHE A 76 -7.87 35.22 -5.86
N VAL A 77 -7.53 36.25 -6.63
CA VAL A 77 -6.89 36.10 -7.95
C VAL A 77 -5.54 35.38 -7.84
N GLU A 78 -4.70 35.76 -6.87
CA GLU A 78 -3.41 35.08 -6.61
C GLU A 78 -3.58 33.58 -6.27
N ILE A 79 -4.63 33.23 -5.53
CA ILE A 79 -4.99 31.84 -5.25
C ILE A 79 -5.43 31.16 -6.55
N HIS A 80 -6.41 31.75 -7.24
CA HIS A 80 -7.06 31.20 -8.42
C HIS A 80 -6.07 30.91 -9.56
N ASP A 81 -5.17 31.84 -9.86
CA ASP A 81 -4.18 31.72 -10.94
C ASP A 81 -3.19 30.57 -10.72
N SER A 82 -3.07 30.11 -9.49
CA SER A 82 -2.16 29.03 -9.13
C SER A 82 -2.82 27.68 -8.90
N LEU A 83 -4.15 27.62 -8.99
CA LEU A 83 -4.90 26.38 -8.78
C LEU A 83 -4.43 25.34 -9.79
N CYS A 84 -4.38 24.07 -9.36
CA CYS A 84 -4.08 22.91 -10.19
C CYS A 84 -2.65 22.85 -10.77
N THR A 85 -1.78 23.83 -10.51
CA THR A 85 -0.43 23.91 -11.12
C THR A 85 0.55 22.85 -10.62
N GLU A 86 0.43 22.41 -9.36
CA GLU A 86 1.35 21.45 -8.72
C GLU A 86 0.92 19.96 -8.91
N LEU A 87 -0.05 19.68 -9.76
CA LEU A 87 -0.63 18.35 -9.91
C LEU A 87 0.11 17.51 -10.95
N SER A 88 0.49 16.28 -10.60
CA SER A 88 1.10 15.31 -11.53
C SER A 88 0.06 14.49 -12.31
N GLN A 89 -1.18 14.43 -11.84
CA GLN A 89 -2.30 13.68 -12.41
C GLN A 89 -3.59 14.51 -12.33
N ASP A 90 -4.54 14.27 -13.24
CA ASP A 90 -5.86 14.91 -13.28
C ASP A 90 -5.83 16.47 -13.39
N GLN A 91 -4.69 17.04 -13.81
CA GLN A 91 -4.47 18.48 -13.92
C GLN A 91 -5.48 19.16 -14.87
N ASP A 92 -5.70 18.61 -16.06
CA ASP A 92 -6.64 19.16 -17.06
C ASP A 92 -8.08 19.23 -16.53
N MET A 93 -8.52 18.18 -15.82
CA MET A 93 -9.86 18.15 -15.22
C MET A 93 -10.01 19.16 -14.08
N CYS A 94 -8.95 19.37 -13.29
CA CYS A 94 -8.92 20.38 -12.26
C CYS A 94 -9.03 21.80 -12.85
N PHE A 95 -8.23 22.09 -13.89
CA PHE A 95 -8.28 23.39 -14.59
C PHE A 95 -9.66 23.64 -15.21
N HIS A 96 -10.23 22.66 -15.91
CA HIS A 96 -11.57 22.77 -16.48
C HIS A 96 -12.61 23.14 -15.42
N LEU A 97 -12.63 22.41 -14.30
CA LEU A 97 -13.59 22.66 -13.22
C LEU A 97 -13.39 24.03 -12.55
N SER A 98 -12.13 24.45 -12.37
CA SER A 98 -11.79 25.77 -11.83
C SER A 98 -12.32 26.88 -12.75
N SER A 99 -12.05 26.79 -14.05
CA SER A 99 -12.48 27.80 -15.02
C SER A 99 -14.00 27.83 -15.20
N GLU A 100 -14.66 26.66 -15.21
CA GLU A 100 -16.12 26.59 -15.34
C GLU A 100 -16.87 27.20 -14.14
N HIS A 101 -16.27 27.10 -12.93
CA HIS A 101 -16.92 27.50 -11.69
C HIS A 101 -16.20 28.61 -10.92
N GLU A 102 -15.38 29.42 -11.60
CA GLU A 102 -14.71 30.60 -11.01
C GLU A 102 -15.71 31.51 -10.28
N HIS A 103 -16.88 31.74 -10.88
CA HIS A 103 -17.92 32.60 -10.30
C HIS A 103 -18.43 32.08 -8.96
N HIS A 104 -18.63 30.76 -8.81
CA HIS A 104 -19.05 30.14 -7.55
C HIS A 104 -17.93 30.22 -6.50
N LEU A 105 -16.67 30.00 -6.89
CA LEU A 105 -15.54 30.17 -5.97
C LEU A 105 -15.42 31.61 -5.46
N LYS A 106 -15.68 32.59 -6.34
CA LYS A 106 -15.71 34.00 -6.00
C LYS A 106 -16.88 34.35 -5.07
N GLU A 107 -18.08 33.80 -5.31
CA GLU A 107 -19.25 33.95 -4.44
C GLU A 107 -18.93 33.50 -3.00
N TRP A 108 -18.40 32.29 -2.83
CA TRP A 108 -18.00 31.77 -1.51
C TRP A 108 -16.92 32.64 -0.84
N TRP A 109 -15.98 33.17 -1.63
CA TRP A 109 -14.95 34.08 -1.14
C TRP A 109 -15.56 35.38 -0.58
N THR A 110 -16.50 35.97 -1.32
CA THR A 110 -17.12 37.26 -0.97
C THR A 110 -18.12 37.15 0.18
N ASP A 111 -18.78 36.01 0.33
CA ASP A 111 -19.77 35.75 1.39
C ASP A 111 -19.12 35.54 2.77
N GLY A 112 -17.80 35.65 2.85
CA GLY A 112 -17.06 35.67 4.11
C GLY A 112 -16.65 34.30 4.63
N ARG A 113 -16.78 33.24 3.81
CA ARG A 113 -16.31 31.87 4.12
C ARG A 113 -16.92 31.30 5.42
N GLN A 114 -18.24 31.43 5.55
CA GLN A 114 -18.99 30.97 6.74
C GLN A 114 -18.99 29.44 6.88
N GLU A 115 -18.98 28.73 5.76
CA GLU A 115 -19.00 27.27 5.68
C GLU A 115 -17.70 26.74 5.09
N ASP A 116 -17.38 25.49 5.41
CA ASP A 116 -16.28 24.76 4.78
C ASP A 116 -16.47 24.73 3.26
N LEU A 117 -15.40 25.04 2.52
CA LEU A 117 -15.42 25.15 1.07
C LEU A 117 -15.82 23.81 0.42
N TYR A 118 -15.36 22.68 0.97
CA TYR A 118 -15.73 21.37 0.42
C TYR A 118 -17.23 21.10 0.55
N GLN A 119 -17.79 21.34 1.74
CA GLN A 119 -19.21 21.16 2.01
C GLN A 119 -20.05 22.07 1.10
N TRP A 120 -19.76 23.37 1.11
CA TRP A 120 -20.51 24.34 0.31
C TRP A 120 -20.41 24.08 -1.20
N PHE A 121 -19.19 23.89 -1.72
CA PHE A 121 -18.95 23.80 -3.16
C PHE A 121 -19.26 22.42 -3.72
N CYS A 122 -18.61 21.37 -3.20
CA CYS A 122 -18.68 20.03 -3.79
C CYS A 122 -19.96 19.27 -3.42
N VAL A 123 -20.52 19.52 -2.23
CA VAL A 123 -21.69 18.79 -1.71
C VAL A 123 -22.98 19.56 -1.98
N ASP A 124 -23.04 20.85 -1.62
CA ASP A 124 -24.29 21.61 -1.65
C ASP A 124 -24.55 22.30 -3.00
N LYS A 125 -23.56 23.01 -3.55
CA LYS A 125 -23.67 23.71 -4.85
C LYS A 125 -23.61 22.76 -6.04
N LEU A 126 -22.51 22.00 -6.18
CA LEU A 126 -22.31 21.13 -7.35
C LEU A 126 -22.97 19.76 -7.22
N LYS A 127 -23.28 19.31 -6.00
CA LYS A 127 -23.89 17.99 -5.70
C LYS A 127 -23.15 16.78 -6.27
N VAL A 128 -21.87 16.95 -6.61
CA VAL A 128 -21.03 15.89 -7.18
C VAL A 128 -20.47 14.95 -6.10
N CYS A 129 -20.33 15.45 -4.87
CA CYS A 129 -19.84 14.70 -3.72
C CYS A 129 -20.91 14.50 -2.63
N CYS A 130 -20.54 13.73 -1.61
CA CYS A 130 -21.30 13.56 -0.37
C CYS A 130 -20.52 14.16 0.82
N PRO A 131 -21.20 14.48 1.93
CA PRO A 131 -20.51 14.81 3.18
C PRO A 131 -19.55 13.69 3.60
N PRO A 132 -18.52 13.97 4.40
CA PRO A 132 -17.66 12.94 4.97
C PRO A 132 -18.48 11.86 5.67
N LYS A 133 -18.04 10.61 5.58
CA LYS A 133 -18.69 9.43 6.18
C LYS A 133 -20.05 9.06 5.58
N HIS A 134 -20.33 9.50 4.36
CA HIS A 134 -21.54 9.18 3.60
C HIS A 134 -21.21 8.69 2.19
N TYR A 135 -22.13 7.96 1.55
CA TYR A 135 -21.90 7.33 0.25
C TYR A 135 -23.18 7.22 -0.61
N GLY A 136 -22.98 6.92 -1.90
CA GLY A 136 -24.06 6.59 -2.81
C GLY A 136 -24.85 7.81 -3.31
N PRO A 137 -25.83 7.61 -4.22
CA PRO A 137 -26.53 8.70 -4.89
C PRO A 137 -27.26 9.62 -3.90
N GLU A 138 -27.81 9.05 -2.83
CA GLU A 138 -28.55 9.77 -1.78
C GLU A 138 -27.67 10.21 -0.60
N CYS A 139 -26.35 10.00 -0.66
CA CYS A 139 -25.43 10.28 0.45
C CYS A 139 -25.89 9.65 1.79
N LEU A 140 -26.13 8.34 1.79
CA LEU A 140 -26.49 7.59 2.98
C LEU A 140 -25.29 7.46 3.92
N PRO A 141 -25.50 7.41 5.25
CA PRO A 141 -24.41 7.27 6.22
C PRO A 141 -23.73 5.91 6.08
N CYS A 142 -22.40 5.90 6.18
CA CYS A 142 -21.61 4.68 6.20
C CYS A 142 -21.91 3.82 7.45
N THR A 143 -21.66 2.51 7.33
CA THR A 143 -21.77 1.56 8.45
C THR A 143 -20.95 2.05 9.66
N GLY A 144 -21.60 2.13 10.83
CA GLY A 144 -20.97 2.57 12.08
C GLY A 144 -20.97 4.08 12.33
N TYR A 145 -21.58 4.91 11.47
CA TYR A 145 -21.67 6.36 11.70
C TYR A 145 -22.21 6.71 13.11
N PRO A 146 -21.57 7.63 13.88
CA PRO A 146 -20.47 8.51 13.48
C PRO A 146 -19.07 7.87 13.51
N ASN A 147 -18.91 6.72 14.18
CA ASN A 147 -17.67 5.95 14.31
C ASN A 147 -17.55 4.90 13.20
N VAL A 148 -17.47 5.38 11.95
CA VAL A 148 -17.47 4.54 10.75
C VAL A 148 -16.43 3.42 10.83
N CYS A 149 -16.87 2.19 10.56
CA CYS A 149 -16.03 0.99 10.61
C CYS A 149 -15.26 0.83 11.93
N ASN A 150 -15.86 1.26 13.05
CA ASN A 150 -15.27 1.30 14.38
C ASN A 150 -13.89 2.02 14.43
N SER A 151 -13.60 2.92 13.48
CA SER A 151 -12.25 3.51 13.26
C SER A 151 -11.15 2.52 12.86
N HIS A 152 -11.50 1.25 12.65
CA HIS A 152 -10.63 0.15 12.27
C HIS A 152 -10.79 -0.27 10.79
N GLY A 153 -11.44 0.58 9.97
CA GLY A 153 -11.59 0.33 8.54
C GLY A 153 -11.86 1.61 7.74
N THR A 154 -12.11 1.43 6.44
CA THR A 154 -12.52 2.50 5.53
C THR A 154 -13.87 2.18 4.89
N CYS A 155 -14.70 3.19 4.68
CA CYS A 155 -16.01 3.01 4.04
C CYS A 155 -15.88 3.03 2.51
N LYS A 156 -16.46 2.04 1.84
CA LYS A 156 -16.50 1.98 0.37
C LYS A 156 -17.48 3.02 -0.19
N GLY A 157 -16.93 4.07 -0.77
CA GLY A 157 -17.69 5.18 -1.34
C GLY A 157 -17.68 6.46 -0.49
N ASP A 158 -16.86 6.51 0.56
CA ASP A 158 -16.80 7.64 1.48
C ASP A 158 -16.62 9.00 0.78
N GLY A 159 -17.58 9.90 1.01
CA GLY A 159 -17.65 11.23 0.43
C GLY A 159 -17.95 11.24 -1.07
N THR A 160 -18.42 10.13 -1.64
CA THR A 160 -18.72 10.02 -3.08
C THR A 160 -20.18 9.63 -3.31
N ARG A 161 -20.72 10.04 -4.46
CA ARG A 161 -22.06 9.61 -4.94
C ARG A 161 -22.11 8.14 -5.41
N LYS A 162 -21.04 7.38 -5.19
CA LYS A 162 -20.88 5.96 -5.57
C LYS A 162 -20.57 5.12 -4.32
N GLY A 163 -20.46 3.82 -4.52
CA GLY A 163 -20.15 2.86 -3.45
C GLY A 163 -21.39 2.29 -2.78
N ASN A 164 -21.16 1.37 -1.85
CA ASN A 164 -22.19 0.59 -1.17
C ASN A 164 -22.13 0.71 0.36
N GLY A 165 -21.21 1.53 0.91
CA GLY A 165 -21.14 1.79 2.35
C GLY A 165 -20.53 0.67 3.19
N SER A 166 -20.08 -0.42 2.56
CA SER A 166 -19.47 -1.53 3.26
C SER A 166 -18.08 -1.16 3.78
N CYS A 167 -17.73 -1.64 4.97
CA CYS A 167 -16.42 -1.44 5.54
C CYS A 167 -15.37 -2.34 4.90
N LYS A 168 -14.22 -1.75 4.57
CA LYS A 168 -12.97 -2.46 4.29
C LYS A 168 -12.09 -2.34 5.52
N CYS A 169 -12.01 -3.42 6.29
CA CYS A 169 -11.28 -3.44 7.55
C CYS A 169 -9.75 -3.36 7.35
N LYS A 170 -9.08 -2.78 8.34
CA LYS A 170 -7.61 -2.80 8.47
C LYS A 170 -7.16 -4.22 8.82
N ASN A 171 -5.89 -4.53 8.54
CA ASN A 171 -5.31 -5.83 8.88
C ASN A 171 -5.50 -6.14 10.38
N GLY A 172 -5.96 -7.36 10.67
CA GLY A 172 -6.24 -7.81 12.03
C GLY A 172 -7.65 -7.51 12.53
N TYR A 173 -8.47 -6.81 11.76
CA TYR A 173 -9.88 -6.54 12.09
C TYR A 173 -10.79 -7.16 11.04
N GLU A 174 -11.95 -7.64 11.48
CA GLU A 174 -12.95 -8.24 10.62
C GLU A 174 -14.37 -7.89 11.09
N GLY A 175 -15.36 -8.40 10.36
CA GLY A 175 -16.76 -8.08 10.56
C GLY A 175 -17.29 -6.99 9.63
N THR A 176 -18.60 -6.78 9.67
CA THR A 176 -19.28 -5.78 8.84
C THR A 176 -18.93 -4.34 9.25
N ASN A 177 -18.56 -4.14 10.52
CA ASN A 177 -18.17 -2.85 11.08
C ASN A 177 -16.74 -2.84 11.65
N CYS A 178 -15.91 -3.85 11.35
CA CYS A 178 -14.53 -3.95 11.86
C CYS A 178 -14.44 -3.92 13.40
N ASP A 179 -15.38 -4.60 14.06
CA ASP A 179 -15.64 -4.55 15.49
C ASP A 179 -15.06 -5.75 16.26
N HIS A 180 -14.44 -6.70 15.57
CA HIS A 180 -13.73 -7.82 16.17
C HIS A 180 -12.41 -8.09 15.46
N CYS A 181 -11.54 -8.84 16.14
CA CYS A 181 -10.26 -9.23 15.59
C CYS A 181 -10.41 -10.38 14.61
N ALA A 182 -9.65 -10.32 13.53
CA ALA A 182 -9.56 -11.40 12.56
C ALA A 182 -8.95 -12.66 13.17
N ASP A 183 -9.12 -13.80 12.49
CA ASP A 183 -8.43 -15.04 12.82
C ASP A 183 -6.92 -14.80 13.02
N ASN A 184 -6.31 -15.48 14.00
CA ASN A 184 -4.93 -15.28 14.43
C ASN A 184 -4.58 -13.89 14.99
N TYR A 185 -5.57 -13.12 15.45
CA TYR A 185 -5.37 -11.91 16.25
C TYR A 185 -6.08 -12.03 17.60
N PHE A 186 -5.59 -11.31 18.60
CA PHE A 186 -6.19 -11.23 19.92
C PHE A 186 -6.41 -9.78 20.33
N VAL A 187 -7.40 -9.57 21.20
CA VAL A 187 -7.84 -8.24 21.64
C VAL A 187 -6.96 -7.72 22.76
N ILE A 188 -6.53 -6.46 22.66
CA ILE A 188 -5.91 -5.70 23.74
C ILE A 188 -6.74 -4.45 24.01
N LEU A 189 -7.19 -4.30 25.25
CA LEU A 189 -7.93 -3.12 25.70
C LEU A 189 -6.96 -2.05 26.22
N LYS A 190 -7.00 -0.86 25.62
CA LYS A 190 -6.25 0.33 26.05
C LYS A 190 -7.20 1.53 26.08
N ASN A 191 -7.34 2.22 27.22
CA ASN A 191 -8.14 3.45 27.32
C ASN A 191 -9.56 3.34 26.71
N ASN A 192 -10.28 2.26 27.00
CA ASN A 192 -11.62 1.95 26.45
C ASN A 192 -11.69 1.75 24.92
N THR A 193 -10.57 1.66 24.22
CA THR A 193 -10.50 1.20 22.84
C THR A 193 -9.85 -0.19 22.79
N PHE A 194 -10.28 -1.02 21.84
CA PHE A 194 -9.69 -2.33 21.62
C PHE A 194 -8.74 -2.26 20.42
N THR A 195 -7.61 -2.95 20.51
CA THR A 195 -6.64 -3.08 19.42
C THR A 195 -6.41 -4.56 19.17
N CYS A 196 -6.37 -4.96 17.90
CA CYS A 196 -6.06 -6.33 17.52
C CYS A 196 -4.55 -6.50 17.28
N GLU A 197 -3.92 -7.36 18.07
CA GLU A 197 -2.52 -7.76 17.88
C GLU A 197 -2.43 -9.18 17.34
N LYS A 198 -1.42 -9.43 16.49
CA LYS A 198 -1.25 -10.74 15.84
C LYS A 198 -0.73 -11.76 16.85
N CYS A 199 -1.25 -12.98 16.79
CA CYS A 199 -0.73 -14.11 17.52
C CYS A 199 0.71 -14.44 17.11
N HIS A 200 1.44 -15.11 18.00
CA HIS A 200 2.77 -15.60 17.70
C HIS A 200 2.70 -16.66 16.57
N LYS A 201 3.75 -16.74 15.75
CA LYS A 201 3.81 -17.65 14.58
C LYS A 201 3.66 -19.13 14.93
N SER A 202 3.96 -19.49 16.17
CA SER A 202 3.82 -20.83 16.73
C SER A 202 2.39 -21.18 17.10
N CYS A 203 1.46 -20.22 17.12
CA CYS A 203 0.06 -20.48 17.41
C CYS A 203 -0.66 -20.92 16.14
N LYS A 204 -1.58 -21.89 16.28
CA LYS A 204 -2.31 -22.44 15.14
C LYS A 204 -3.37 -21.49 14.58
N ASP A 205 -4.38 -21.17 15.40
CA ASP A 205 -5.55 -20.37 14.96
C ASP A 205 -5.89 -19.19 15.92
N SER A 206 -5.61 -19.35 17.21
CA SER A 206 -5.97 -18.35 18.23
C SER A 206 -5.00 -18.29 19.39
N CYS A 207 -4.96 -17.13 20.04
CA CYS A 207 -4.12 -16.87 21.20
C CYS A 207 -4.83 -15.92 22.18
N LYS A 208 -4.37 -15.93 23.43
CA LYS A 208 -4.86 -15.08 24.53
C LYS A 208 -3.97 -13.86 24.74
N THR A 209 -2.67 -14.00 24.49
CA THR A 209 -1.66 -12.97 24.73
C THR A 209 -0.60 -12.99 23.65
N SER A 210 0.25 -11.97 23.62
CA SER A 210 1.45 -11.96 22.77
C SER A 210 2.40 -13.12 23.12
N GLY A 211 3.19 -13.54 22.13
CA GLY A 211 4.26 -14.53 22.30
C GLY A 211 3.78 -15.99 22.31
N PRO A 212 4.74 -16.94 22.34
CA PRO A 212 4.45 -18.39 22.22
C PRO A 212 3.66 -18.96 23.40
N LYS A 213 3.68 -18.31 24.57
CA LYS A 213 2.93 -18.69 25.76
C LYS A 213 1.44 -18.42 25.64
N GLY A 214 1.08 -17.43 24.81
CA GLY A 214 -0.30 -17.02 24.61
C GLY A 214 -1.09 -17.94 23.71
N CYS A 215 -0.46 -18.93 23.06
CA CYS A 215 -1.14 -19.82 22.13
C CYS A 215 -2.14 -20.72 22.85
N ASN A 216 -3.35 -20.86 22.29
CA ASN A 216 -4.31 -21.86 22.77
C ASN A 216 -3.91 -23.26 22.31
N GLU A 217 -3.37 -23.35 21.09
CA GLU A 217 -2.88 -24.57 20.48
C GLU A 217 -1.62 -24.22 19.68
N CYS A 218 -0.61 -25.07 19.78
CA CYS A 218 0.60 -24.95 18.98
C CYS A 218 0.33 -25.42 17.56
N LYS A 219 0.90 -24.70 16.60
CA LYS A 219 0.89 -25.08 15.19
C LYS A 219 1.77 -26.33 14.98
N ASP A 220 1.53 -27.08 13.92
CA ASP A 220 2.41 -28.18 13.51
C ASP A 220 3.87 -27.69 13.38
N GLY A 221 4.83 -28.53 13.80
CA GLY A 221 6.24 -28.15 13.96
C GLY A 221 6.57 -27.46 15.29
N TRP A 222 5.57 -27.27 16.17
CA TRP A 222 5.75 -26.68 17.50
C TRP A 222 5.13 -27.57 18.57
N VAL A 223 5.75 -27.61 19.75
CA VAL A 223 5.28 -28.39 20.90
C VAL A 223 5.10 -27.50 22.12
N TYR A 224 4.05 -27.75 22.91
CA TYR A 224 3.78 -26.98 24.13
C TYR A 224 4.67 -27.46 25.28
N MET A 225 5.61 -26.62 25.72
CA MET A 225 6.57 -26.89 26.81
C MET A 225 6.13 -26.27 28.16
N GLY A 226 4.82 -26.13 28.38
CA GLY A 226 4.27 -25.59 29.63
C GLY A 226 4.14 -24.06 29.67
N GLU A 227 3.57 -23.51 30.75
CA GLU A 227 3.26 -22.08 30.87
C GLU A 227 4.51 -21.17 30.87
N GLY A 228 5.67 -21.73 31.24
CA GLY A 228 6.94 -21.03 31.31
C GLY A 228 7.59 -20.73 29.96
N GLU A 229 7.30 -21.53 28.93
CA GLU A 229 7.94 -21.44 27.60
C GLU A 229 6.89 -21.30 26.49
N GLY A 230 5.73 -21.94 26.63
CA GLY A 230 4.68 -21.95 25.62
C GLY A 230 4.99 -22.91 24.48
N CYS A 231 4.61 -22.53 23.26
CA CYS A 231 4.97 -23.29 22.07
C CYS A 231 6.44 -23.07 21.70
N VAL A 232 7.21 -24.15 21.71
CA VAL A 232 8.62 -24.19 21.32
C VAL A 232 8.75 -24.98 20.02
N ASP A 233 9.65 -24.52 19.17
CA ASP A 233 9.95 -25.16 17.90
C ASP A 233 10.46 -26.59 18.13
N VAL A 234 9.97 -27.54 17.32
CA VAL A 234 10.48 -28.90 17.36
C VAL A 234 11.71 -28.97 16.47
N ASP A 235 12.87 -29.28 17.03
CA ASP A 235 14.07 -29.51 16.23
C ASP A 235 14.04 -30.92 15.64
N GLU A 236 13.43 -31.05 14.46
CA GLU A 236 13.34 -32.34 13.78
C GLU A 236 14.72 -32.88 13.37
N CYS A 237 15.76 -32.04 13.29
CA CYS A 237 17.11 -32.48 12.96
C CYS A 237 17.78 -33.29 14.09
N LEU A 238 17.20 -33.31 15.29
CA LEU A 238 17.63 -34.18 16.39
C LEU A 238 17.07 -35.60 16.26
N GLU A 239 16.06 -35.82 15.41
CA GLU A 239 15.53 -37.16 15.12
C GLU A 239 16.40 -37.90 14.10
N GLN A 240 16.36 -39.25 14.13
CA GLN A 240 17.09 -40.08 13.17
C GLN A 240 16.32 -40.17 11.84
N ASP A 241 17.06 -40.28 10.74
CA ASP A 241 16.53 -40.54 9.38
C ASP A 241 15.57 -39.47 8.82
N VAL A 242 15.62 -38.23 9.33
CA VAL A 242 14.83 -37.09 8.81
C VAL A 242 15.26 -36.67 7.41
N CYS A 243 16.56 -36.68 7.15
CA CYS A 243 17.16 -36.42 5.83
C CYS A 243 17.90 -37.66 5.33
N THR A 244 18.09 -37.75 4.01
CA THR A 244 18.89 -38.82 3.42
C THR A 244 20.38 -38.64 3.74
N SER A 245 21.18 -39.70 3.62
CA SER A 245 22.63 -39.63 3.90
C SER A 245 23.42 -38.66 3.01
N GLN A 246 22.91 -38.31 1.83
CA GLN A 246 23.52 -37.31 0.92
C GLN A 246 22.99 -35.89 1.17
N GLN A 247 22.30 -35.68 2.30
CA GLN A 247 21.77 -34.40 2.72
C GLN A 247 22.15 -34.14 4.18
N PHE A 248 22.21 -32.87 4.55
CA PHE A 248 22.27 -32.44 5.93
C PHE A 248 20.98 -31.68 6.29
N CYS A 249 20.58 -31.82 7.56
CA CYS A 249 19.37 -31.21 8.08
C CYS A 249 19.65 -29.80 8.60
N VAL A 250 18.74 -28.87 8.32
CA VAL A 250 18.72 -27.52 8.89
C VAL A 250 17.35 -27.28 9.53
N ASN A 251 17.34 -27.10 10.84
CA ASN A 251 16.12 -26.77 11.57
C ASN A 251 15.71 -25.31 11.28
N ASN A 252 14.44 -25.08 11.00
CA ASN A 252 13.85 -23.75 10.80
C ASN A 252 12.60 -23.63 11.67
N ASP A 253 12.20 -22.39 11.97
CA ASP A 253 11.02 -22.16 12.80
C ASP A 253 9.73 -22.79 12.22
N GLY A 254 9.26 -23.85 12.83
CA GLY A 254 8.09 -24.66 12.51
C GLY A 254 8.31 -25.68 11.40
N SER A 255 9.55 -25.94 10.99
CA SER A 255 9.88 -26.89 9.91
C SER A 255 11.37 -27.12 9.73
N TYR A 256 11.77 -28.25 9.18
CA TYR A 256 13.15 -28.50 8.76
C TYR A 256 13.35 -28.43 7.23
N SER A 257 14.60 -28.29 6.80
CA SER A 257 15.02 -28.39 5.40
C SER A 257 16.17 -29.38 5.26
N CYS A 258 16.10 -30.26 4.26
CA CYS A 258 17.20 -31.16 3.88
C CYS A 258 17.95 -30.59 2.69
N LEU A 259 19.19 -30.16 2.92
CA LEU A 259 20.05 -29.58 1.89
C LEU A 259 21.09 -30.60 1.43
N SER A 260 21.38 -30.63 0.14
CA SER A 260 22.35 -31.58 -0.42
C SER A 260 23.77 -31.31 0.10
N CYS A 261 24.52 -32.37 0.35
CA CYS A 261 25.95 -32.29 0.63
C CYS A 261 26.72 -31.69 -0.55
N ASP A 262 27.93 -31.19 -0.26
CA ASP A 262 28.90 -30.85 -1.30
C ASP A 262 29.18 -32.10 -2.18
N PRO A 263 29.32 -31.96 -3.51
CA PRO A 263 29.57 -33.09 -4.42
C PRO A 263 30.82 -33.91 -4.08
N SER A 264 31.74 -33.36 -3.29
CA SER A 264 32.93 -34.05 -2.80
C SER A 264 32.69 -34.94 -1.58
N CYS A 265 31.49 -34.93 -0.98
CA CYS A 265 31.11 -35.77 0.16
C CYS A 265 30.25 -36.97 -0.30
N THR A 266 30.38 -38.13 0.36
CA THR A 266 29.38 -39.22 0.30
C THR A 266 28.26 -38.99 1.32
N ASP A 267 28.61 -38.46 2.47
CA ASP A 267 27.74 -38.08 3.59
C ASP A 267 28.32 -36.86 4.31
N CYS A 268 27.45 -36.02 4.87
CA CYS A 268 27.83 -34.75 5.48
C CYS A 268 26.93 -34.37 6.65
N TYR A 269 27.37 -33.40 7.45
CA TYR A 269 26.61 -32.81 8.57
C TYR A 269 26.46 -31.30 8.46
N GLY A 270 26.83 -30.72 7.33
CA GLY A 270 26.77 -29.29 7.09
C GLY A 270 27.12 -28.94 5.65
N ASP A 271 27.09 -27.65 5.36
CA ASP A 271 27.42 -27.10 4.05
C ASP A 271 28.95 -27.06 3.81
N GLY A 272 29.35 -27.30 2.56
CA GLY A 272 30.74 -27.23 2.11
C GLY A 272 31.53 -28.55 2.20
N ASN A 273 32.67 -28.56 1.51
CA ASN A 273 33.55 -29.72 1.43
C ASN A 273 34.36 -30.02 2.70
N ASP A 274 34.24 -29.19 3.73
CA ASP A 274 34.87 -29.37 5.04
C ASP A 274 33.95 -29.93 6.13
N MET A 275 32.67 -30.14 5.78
CA MET A 275 31.65 -30.71 6.66
C MET A 275 31.21 -32.12 6.21
N CYS A 276 32.10 -32.85 5.51
CA CYS A 276 31.88 -34.24 5.12
C CYS A 276 32.24 -35.21 6.26
N TYR A 277 31.46 -36.28 6.44
CA TYR A 277 31.89 -37.44 7.21
C TYR A 277 32.87 -38.29 6.37
N ASN A 278 32.49 -38.63 5.13
CA ASN A 278 33.32 -39.35 4.19
C ASN A 278 33.39 -38.63 2.83
N CYS A 279 34.56 -38.69 2.19
CA CYS A 279 34.74 -38.13 0.84
C CYS A 279 34.17 -39.06 -0.23
N ALA A 280 33.51 -38.46 -1.23
CA ALA A 280 33.07 -39.13 -2.44
C ALA A 280 34.23 -39.69 -3.26
N SER A 281 33.91 -40.64 -4.13
CA SER A 281 34.89 -41.25 -5.04
C SER A 281 35.62 -40.17 -5.85
N GLY A 282 36.96 -40.23 -5.85
CA GLY A 282 37.82 -39.24 -6.52
C GLY A 282 38.31 -38.08 -5.64
N TYR A 283 37.83 -37.98 -4.39
CA TYR A 283 38.25 -36.99 -3.40
C TYR A 283 39.04 -37.65 -2.26
N ILE A 284 39.88 -36.86 -1.58
CA ILE A 284 40.64 -37.30 -0.40
C ILE A 284 40.48 -36.28 0.73
N MET A 285 40.40 -36.79 1.96
CA MET A 285 40.31 -35.95 3.16
C MET A 285 41.69 -35.37 3.47
N LYS A 286 41.81 -34.04 3.45
CA LYS A 286 43.01 -33.33 3.90
C LYS A 286 42.63 -32.05 4.60
N ASP A 287 43.25 -31.80 5.75
CA ASP A 287 42.98 -30.61 6.56
C ASP A 287 41.48 -30.48 6.90
N ARG A 288 40.81 -31.62 7.11
CA ARG A 288 39.34 -31.77 7.28
C ARG A 288 38.50 -31.33 6.09
N LYS A 289 39.07 -31.27 4.88
CA LYS A 289 38.35 -30.96 3.64
C LYS A 289 38.47 -32.10 2.64
N CYS A 290 37.38 -32.40 1.94
CA CYS A 290 37.40 -33.29 0.78
C CYS A 290 37.87 -32.53 -0.46
N ILE A 291 39.05 -32.89 -0.96
CA ILE A 291 39.68 -32.24 -2.11
C ILE A 291 39.98 -33.26 -3.20
N GLY A 292 39.76 -32.88 -4.46
CA GLY A 292 39.91 -33.77 -5.59
C GLY A 292 41.35 -34.26 -5.74
N ARG A 293 41.54 -35.57 -5.99
CA ARG A 293 42.86 -36.20 -6.18
C ARG A 293 43.70 -35.52 -7.26
N PHE A 294 43.07 -34.94 -8.28
CA PHE A 294 43.74 -34.28 -9.40
C PHE A 294 44.41 -32.94 -9.04
N VAL A 295 44.04 -32.29 -7.93
CA VAL A 295 44.65 -31.03 -7.49
C VAL A 295 46.06 -31.26 -6.89
N PHE A 296 46.35 -32.46 -6.40
CA PHE A 296 47.67 -32.80 -5.85
C PHE A 296 48.75 -33.06 -6.89
N LEU A 297 48.37 -33.60 -8.04
CA LEU A 297 49.36 -33.94 -9.07
C LEU A 297 49.90 -32.69 -9.76
N VAL A 298 49.11 -31.63 -9.93
CA VAL A 298 49.59 -30.40 -10.62
C VAL A 298 50.59 -29.62 -9.75
N LYS A 299 50.53 -29.71 -8.42
CA LYS A 299 51.49 -29.05 -7.53
C LYS A 299 52.87 -29.72 -7.47
N PHE A 300 53.01 -30.95 -7.94
CA PHE A 300 54.28 -31.69 -7.95
C PHE A 300 54.99 -31.71 -9.32
N PHE A 301 54.36 -31.20 -10.38
CA PHE A 301 54.94 -31.14 -11.73
C PHE A 301 55.30 -29.72 -12.22
N ILE A 302 55.35 -28.73 -11.32
CA ILE A 302 55.91 -27.41 -11.61
C ILE A 302 57.14 -27.20 -10.70
N PHE A 303 58.23 -27.90 -11.02
CA PHE A 303 59.62 -27.51 -10.75
C PHE A 303 60.53 -28.25 -11.73
#